data_AF-A0A8T3TG67-F1
#
_entry.id   AF-A0A8T3TG67-F1
#
_cell.length_a   1.000
_cell.length_b   1.000
_cell.length_c   1.000
_cell.angle_alpha   90.00
_cell.angle_beta   90.00
_cell.angle_gamma   90.00
#
_symmetry.space_group_name_H-M   'P 1'
#
loop_
_entity.id
_entity.type
_entity.pdbx_description
1 polymer ?
#
loop_
_entity_poly.entity_id
_entity_poly.type
_entity_poly.pdbx_seq_one_letter_code
_entity_poly.pdbx_strand_id
1 'polypeptide(L)' 'MEILLAALGPGLRTASPILLAALGGIFTQRAGVFNIALEGYMLVGAFVAVVVGSATGSVWLAVAAAVVACTLL' A
#
# COMPACT_ATOMS: atom_id res chain seq x y z
N MET A 1 26.30 16.75 -3.24
CA MET A 1 24.97 16.69 -3.89
C MET A 1 24.53 15.24 -4.16
N GLU A 2 25.45 14.35 -4.55
CA GLU A 2 25.22 12.91 -4.73
C GLU A 2 24.58 12.20 -3.51
N ILE A 3 25.09 12.44 -2.29
CA ILE A 3 24.56 11.81 -1.06
C ILE A 3 23.09 12.17 -0.82
N LEU A 4 22.71 13.41 -1.14
CA LEU A 4 21.33 13.88 -0.98
C LEU A 4 20.39 13.18 -1.97
N LEU A 5 20.81 13.03 -3.23
CA LEU A 5 20.02 12.32 -4.25
C LEU A 5 19.92 10.82 -3.92
N ALA A 6 21.01 10.22 -3.45
CA ALA A 6 21.05 8.82 -3.01
C ALA A 6 20.14 8.56 -1.80
N ALA A 7 19.99 9.52 -0.89
CA ALA A 7 19.10 9.40 0.26
C ALA A 7 17.63 9.69 -0.09
N LEU A 8 17.34 10.72 -0.89
CA LEU A 8 15.98 11.15 -1.17
C LEU A 8 15.24 10.24 -2.15
N GLY A 9 15.91 9.71 -3.18
CA GLY A 9 15.26 8.89 -4.21
C GLY A 9 14.52 7.65 -3.66
N PRO A 10 15.22 6.76 -2.93
CA PRO A 10 14.60 5.59 -2.31
C PRO A 10 13.58 5.96 -1.24
N GLY A 11 13.87 6.99 -0.44
CA GLY A 11 12.98 7.46 0.63
C GLY A 11 11.62 7.90 0.09
N LEU A 12 11.59 8.69 -0.98
CA LEU A 12 10.36 9.14 -1.61
C LEU A 12 9.55 7.98 -2.22
N ARG A 13 10.24 6.99 -2.81
CA ARG A 13 9.59 5.82 -3.43
C ARG A 13 8.87 4.95 -2.40
N THR A 14 9.45 4.78 -1.21
CA THR A 14 8.84 4.03 -0.11
C THR A 14 7.84 4.87 0.70
N ALA A 15 8.07 6.17 0.85
CA ALA A 15 7.14 7.06 1.54
C ALA A 15 5.81 7.24 0.79
N SER A 16 5.83 7.21 -0.55
CA SER A 16 4.63 7.38 -1.38
C SER A 16 3.47 6.44 -1.00
N PRO A 17 3.64 5.10 -0.97
CA PRO A 17 2.56 4.20 -0.56
C PRO A 17 2.17 4.36 0.92
N ILE A 18 3.12 4.68 1.80
CA ILE A 18 2.84 4.90 3.23
C ILE A 18 1.97 6.14 3.43
N LEU A 19 2.24 7.23 2.70
CA LEU A 19 1.43 8.45 2.74
C LEU A 19 -0.01 8.18 2.27
N LEU A 20 -0.20 7.40 1.21
CA LEU A 20 -1.52 6.99 0.74
C LEU A 20 -2.27 6.19 1.80
N ALA A 21 -1.58 5.27 2.47
CA ALA A 21 -2.15 4.48 3.57
C ALA A 21 -2.52 5.37 4.78
N ALA A 22 -1.64 6.32 5.15
CA ALA A 22 -1.87 7.27 6.22
C ALA A 22 -3.09 8.18 5.96
N LEU A 23 -3.30 8.61 4.71
CA LEU A 23 -4.51 9.34 4.31
C LEU A 23 -5.78 8.53 4.61
N GLY A 24 -5.78 7.22 4.33
CA GLY A 24 -6.84 6.30 4.74
C GLY A 24 -7.05 6.26 6.26
N GLY A 25 -5.96 6.22 7.03
CA GLY A 25 -5.99 6.26 8.49
C GLY A 25 -6.57 7.55 9.08
N ILE A 26 -6.38 8.70 8.41
CA ILE A 26 -6.99 9.96 8.85
C ILE A 26 -8.53 9.87 8.80
N PHE A 27 -9.09 9.17 7.80
CA PHE A 27 -10.54 8.98 7.73
C PHE A 27 -11.06 8.12 8.89
N THR A 28 -10.36 7.05 9.26
CA THR A 28 -10.77 6.20 10.40
C THR A 28 -10.63 6.95 11.72
N GLN A 29 -9.56 7.73 11.89
CA GLN A 29 -9.38 8.61 13.05
C GLN A 29 -10.51 9.63 13.19
N ARG A 30 -10.99 10.22 12.08
CA ARG A 30 -12.16 11.13 12.09
C ARG A 30 -13.46 10.43 12.49
N ALA A 31 -13.58 9.14 12.22
CA ALA A 31 -14.71 8.32 12.68
C ALA A 31 -14.58 7.90 14.16
N GLY A 32 -13.53 8.33 14.87
CA GLY A 32 -13.26 7.94 16.26
C GLY A 32 -12.71 6.51 16.39
N VAL A 33 -12.31 5.88 15.29
CA VAL A 33 -11.80 4.50 15.26
C VAL A 33 -10.31 4.51 14.90
N PHE A 34 -9.47 4.11 15.84
CA PHE A 34 -8.04 3.98 15.58
C PHE A 34 -7.75 2.67 14.81
N ASN A 35 -7.35 2.80 13.55
CA ASN A 35 -7.07 1.63 12.71
C ASN A 35 -5.63 1.15 12.90
N ILE A 36 -5.44 0.14 13.76
CA ILE A 36 -4.15 -0.53 13.99
C ILE A 36 -3.81 -1.49 12.84
N ALA A 37 -4.82 -2.00 12.13
CA ALA A 37 -4.66 -3.02 11.10
C ALA A 37 -4.08 -2.47 9.78
N LEU A 38 -3.76 -1.18 9.70
CA LEU A 38 -3.30 -0.49 8.48
C LEU A 38 -2.05 -1.14 7.86
N GLU A 39 -1.08 -1.55 8.68
CA GLU A 39 0.09 -2.32 8.20
C GLU A 39 -0.32 -3.69 7.64
N GLY A 40 -1.32 -4.34 8.26
CA GLY A 40 -1.89 -5.59 7.79
C GLY A 40 -2.55 -5.45 6.42
N TYR A 41 -3.34 -4.40 6.21
CA TYR A 41 -3.95 -4.10 4.91
C TYR A 41 -2.89 -3.92 3.81
N MET A 42 -1.78 -3.24 4.11
CA MET A 42 -0.68 -3.08 3.15
C MET A 42 0.00 -4.42 2.81
N LEU A 43 0.24 -5.28 3.81
CA LEU A 43 0.84 -6.59 3.61
C LEU A 43 -0.08 -7.53 2.80
N VAL A 44 -1.37 -7.55 3.11
CA VAL A 44 -2.35 -8.37 2.37
C VAL A 44 -2.43 -7.89 0.92
N GLY A 45 -2.58 -6.58 0.68
CA GLY A 45 -2.63 -6.03 -0.67
C GLY A 45 -1.37 -6.37 -1.48
N ALA A 46 -0.19 -6.26 -0.86
CA ALA A 46 1.08 -6.63 -1.49
C ALA A 46 1.15 -8.12 -1.82
N PHE A 47 0.76 -8.99 -0.89
CA PHE A 47 0.74 -10.44 -1.09
C PHE A 47 -0.19 -10.84 -2.23
N VAL A 48 -1.44 -10.34 -2.21
CA VAL A 48 -2.44 -10.63 -3.24
C VAL A 48 -1.98 -10.14 -4.62
N ALA A 49 -1.41 -8.92 -4.69
CA ALA A 49 -0.88 -8.38 -5.93
C ALA A 49 0.25 -9.26 -6.52
N VAL A 50 1.17 -9.76 -5.68
CA VAL A 50 2.24 -10.66 -6.13
C VAL A 50 1.69 -12.00 -6.59
N VAL A 51 0.76 -12.61 -5.85
CA VAL A 51 0.17 -13.91 -6.20
C VAL A 51 -0.60 -13.81 -7.52
N VAL A 52 -1.48 -12.82 -7.67
CA VAL A 52 -2.29 -12.66 -8.88
C VAL A 52 -1.43 -12.20 -10.06
N GLY A 53 -0.47 -11.30 -9.83
CA GLY A 53 0.45 -10.84 -10.87
C GLY A 53 1.35 -11.95 -11.40
N SER A 54 1.87 -12.81 -10.52
CA SER A 54 2.68 -13.96 -10.93
C SER A 54 1.86 -15.05 -11.64
N ALA A 55 0.62 -15.28 -11.23
CA ALA A 55 -0.26 -16.27 -11.86
C ALA A 55 -0.83 -15.82 -13.22
N THR A 56 -1.16 -14.53 -13.38
CA THR A 56 -1.85 -14.02 -14.57
C THR A 56 -0.94 -13.28 -15.54
N GLY A 57 0.24 -12.83 -15.10
CA GLY A 57 1.11 -11.93 -15.86
C GLY A 57 0.56 -10.52 -16.07
N SER A 58 -0.63 -10.20 -15.54
CA SER A 58 -1.31 -8.92 -15.75
C SER A 58 -1.26 -8.05 -14.51
N VAL A 59 -0.61 -6.89 -14.64
CA VAL A 59 -0.52 -5.88 -13.57
C VAL A 59 -1.91 -5.35 -13.19
N TRP A 60 -2.81 -5.18 -14.16
CA TRP A 60 -4.14 -4.65 -13.90
C TRP A 60 -5.00 -5.63 -13.10
N LEU A 61 -4.92 -6.93 -13.40
CA LEU A 61 -5.62 -7.96 -12.63
C LEU A 61 -5.07 -8.06 -11.20
N ALA A 62 -3.75 -7.95 -11.05
CA ALA A 62 -3.11 -7.93 -9.73
C ALA A 62 -3.59 -6.76 -8.86
N VAL A 63 -3.65 -5.54 -9.44
CA VAL A 63 -4.14 -4.35 -8.73
C VAL A 63 -5.63 -4.51 -8.38
N ALA A 64 -6.47 -4.93 -9.33
CA ALA A 64 -7.89 -5.12 -9.08
C ALA A 64 -8.15 -6.14 -7.96
N ALA A 65 -7.45 -7.27 -7.98
CA ALA A 65 -7.57 -8.29 -6.94
C ALA A 65 -7.09 -7.80 -5.57
N ALA A 66 -5.98 -7.05 -5.52
CA ALA A 66 -5.48 -6.48 -4.26
C ALA A 66 -6.47 -5.47 -3.66
N VAL A 67 -7.09 -4.62 -4.49
CA VAL A 67 -8.15 -3.69 -4.03
C VAL A 67 -9.33 -4.46 -3.45
N VAL A 68 -9.85 -5.46 -4.18
CA VAL A 68 -10.98 -6.27 -3.72
C VAL A 68 -10.64 -6.97 -2.39
N ALA A 69 -9.47 -7.59 -2.28
CA ALA A 69 -9.04 -8.25 -1.06
C ALA A 69 -8.99 -7.30 0.14
N CYS A 70 -8.42 -6.10 -0.02
CA CYS A 70 -8.37 -5.11 1.06
C CYS A 70 -9.74 -4.56 1.43
N THR A 71 -10.67 -4.40 0.49
CA THR A 71 -12.03 -3.89 0.78
C THR A 71 -12.91 -4.90 1.51
N LEU A 72 -12.59 -6.20 1.43
CA LEU A 72 -13.37 -7.27 2.06
C LEU A 72 -12.91 -7.61 3.49
N LEU A 73 -11.77 -7.08 3.93
CA LEU A 73 -11.20 -7.27 5.27
C LEU A 73 -11.58 -6.14 6.22
#